data_AF-A0A7S0PPJ9-F1
#
_entry.id   AF-A0A7S0PPJ9-F1
#
_cell.length_a   1.000
_cell.length_b   1.000
_cell.length_c   1.000
_cell.angle_alpha   90.00
_cell.angle_beta   90.00
_cell.angle_gamma   90.00
#
_symmetry.space_group_name_H-M   'P 1'
#
loop_
_entity.id
_entity.type
_entity.pdbx_description
1 polymer ?
#
loop_
_entity_poly.entity_id
_entity_poly.type
_entity_poly.pdbx_seq_one_letter_code
_entity_poly.pdbx_strand_id
1 'polypeptide(L)'
;SHRMYAFTTRAARFVAKTPRTASSRAVSPARAPARRVHDAKRAARARIHGAAGASLERTDDAWIVVGCDSDAHGALCVIRGPRRGVVSSVKVIDNPVSTVMINGKPRVRLDPDAMRESAAALGVPKRTRVYLEEGGVEFGFSAQTAFVQGYNFGLWRGILAAQEFDVAVVKPQAWKAALGLKFKGSTKDDSIAMAKMLFPEIVHELSRKRDHGRAESLLIAAYGHVANGAAAAEDDDALCARVRDVLVDRGLVREEGAPLPYFGPYFGMTGEELKKELKARALKVSGTKSELILRLEDDDAARMSRQAKSATA
;
A
#
# COMPACT_ATOMS: atom_id res chain seq x y z
N SER A 1 30.15 58.66 -26.78
CA SER A 1 30.31 57.34 -27.39
C SER A 1 29.96 56.25 -26.41
N HIS A 2 28.82 55.58 -26.53
CA HIS A 2 28.54 54.24 -25.97
C HIS A 2 27.31 53.70 -26.72
N ARG A 3 27.52 52.72 -27.62
CA ARG A 3 26.48 52.05 -28.41
C ARG A 3 25.91 50.87 -27.62
N MET A 4 24.59 50.83 -27.46
CA MET A 4 23.82 49.63 -27.11
C MET A 4 23.95 48.58 -28.22
N TYR A 5 24.16 47.31 -27.85
CA TYR A 5 23.91 46.16 -28.71
C TYR A 5 22.72 45.38 -28.15
N ALA A 6 21.64 45.36 -28.92
CA ALA A 6 20.49 44.49 -28.71
C ALA A 6 20.77 43.12 -29.36
N PHE A 7 20.70 42.05 -28.58
CA PHE A 7 20.68 40.67 -29.10
C PHE A 7 19.23 40.19 -29.18
N THR A 8 18.75 39.96 -30.39
CA THR A 8 17.49 39.27 -30.67
C THR A 8 17.82 37.82 -31.04
N THR A 9 17.28 36.85 -30.30
CA THR A 9 17.45 35.42 -30.59
C THR A 9 16.24 34.89 -31.34
N ARG A 10 16.49 34.37 -32.54
CA ARG A 10 15.51 33.90 -33.53
C ARG A 10 15.12 32.45 -33.22
N ALA A 11 13.83 32.19 -33.00
CA ALA A 11 13.29 30.84 -32.84
C ALA A 11 13.21 30.10 -34.19
N ALA A 12 13.89 28.95 -34.31
CA ALA A 12 13.80 28.08 -35.48
C ALA A 12 12.63 27.10 -35.33
N ARG A 13 11.63 27.20 -36.21
CA ARG A 13 10.56 26.21 -36.39
C ARG A 13 11.04 25.13 -37.37
N PHE A 14 11.16 23.89 -36.90
CA PHE A 14 11.34 22.72 -37.76
C PHE A 14 9.98 22.25 -38.28
N VAL A 15 9.78 22.29 -39.60
CA VAL A 15 8.65 21.68 -40.30
C VAL A 15 9.18 20.46 -41.05
N ALA A 16 8.81 19.27 -40.60
CA ALA A 16 9.12 18.02 -41.29
C ALA A 16 8.08 17.77 -42.40
N LYS A 17 8.54 17.72 -43.66
CA LYS A 17 7.78 17.27 -44.83
C LYS A 17 7.85 15.74 -44.92
N THR A 18 6.71 15.06 -44.98
CA THR A 18 6.61 13.64 -45.33
C THR A 18 6.30 13.48 -46.83
N PRO A 19 6.95 12.56 -47.55
CA PRO A 19 6.59 12.24 -48.94
C PRO A 19 5.44 11.23 -49.02
N ARG A 20 4.54 11.46 -49.99
CA ARG A 20 3.46 10.58 -50.43
C ARG A 20 4.02 9.35 -51.15
N THR A 21 3.51 8.17 -50.83
CA THR A 21 3.54 6.99 -51.72
C THR A 21 2.16 6.31 -51.79
N ALA A 22 1.99 5.55 -52.87
CA ALA A 22 0.76 5.32 -53.59
C ALA A 22 -0.20 4.26 -53.02
N SER A 23 -1.45 4.40 -53.45
CA SER A 23 -2.62 3.53 -53.32
C SER A 23 -2.36 2.07 -53.71
N SER A 24 -2.78 1.14 -52.86
CA SER A 24 -3.26 -0.18 -53.31
C SER A 24 -4.56 -0.55 -52.57
N ARG A 25 -5.51 -1.02 -53.38
CA ARG A 25 -6.89 -1.37 -53.06
C ARG A 25 -6.89 -2.72 -52.31
N ALA A 26 -7.50 -2.78 -51.11
CA ALA A 26 -7.79 -4.05 -50.45
C ALA A 26 -9.28 -4.14 -50.12
N VAL A 27 -9.85 -5.29 -50.48
CA VAL A 27 -11.26 -5.65 -50.52
C VAL A 27 -11.76 -6.02 -49.12
N SER A 28 -12.94 -5.51 -48.73
CA SER A 28 -13.65 -5.87 -47.50
C SER A 28 -14.24 -7.28 -47.56
N PRO A 29 -14.19 -8.07 -46.49
CA PRO A 29 -15.14 -9.14 -46.25
C PRO A 29 -16.19 -8.73 -45.20
N ALA A 30 -17.38 -9.28 -45.41
CA ALA A 30 -18.64 -8.93 -44.77
C ALA A 30 -18.71 -9.28 -43.28
N ARG A 31 -19.60 -8.55 -42.61
CA ARG A 31 -19.98 -8.63 -41.20
C ARG A 31 -20.96 -9.78 -40.98
N ALA A 32 -20.71 -10.63 -39.97
CA ALA A 32 -21.65 -11.64 -39.48
C ALA A 32 -21.81 -11.52 -37.94
N PRO A 33 -22.96 -11.93 -37.35
CA PRO A 33 -23.43 -11.41 -36.07
C PRO A 33 -22.88 -12.16 -34.85
N ALA A 34 -22.67 -11.41 -33.76
CA ALA A 34 -22.29 -11.93 -32.45
C ALA A 34 -23.45 -12.71 -31.79
N ARG A 35 -23.21 -13.98 -31.45
CA ARG A 35 -24.06 -14.77 -30.54
C ARG A 35 -23.39 -14.88 -29.17
N ARG A 36 -24.19 -14.59 -28.13
CA ARG A 36 -23.91 -14.75 -26.70
C ARG A 36 -23.62 -16.20 -26.36
N VAL A 37 -22.62 -16.44 -25.51
CA VAL A 37 -22.57 -17.61 -24.62
C VAL A 37 -22.01 -17.15 -23.27
N HIS A 38 -22.90 -16.70 -22.40
CA HIS A 38 -22.74 -16.81 -20.96
C HIS A 38 -23.17 -18.23 -20.55
N ASP A 39 -22.63 -18.73 -19.43
CA ASP A 39 -22.98 -19.97 -18.73
C ASP A 39 -22.21 -21.24 -19.09
N ALA A 40 -20.98 -21.36 -18.56
CA ALA A 40 -20.30 -22.64 -18.36
C ALA A 40 -19.18 -22.63 -17.27
N LYS A 41 -19.31 -21.83 -16.19
CA LYS A 41 -18.30 -21.79 -15.10
C LYS A 41 -18.80 -22.28 -13.73
N ARG A 42 -19.92 -23.01 -13.69
CA ARG A 42 -20.55 -23.49 -12.44
C ARG A 42 -20.80 -25.00 -12.45
N ALA A 43 -19.81 -25.84 -12.74
CA ALA A 43 -19.94 -27.30 -12.56
C ALA A 43 -18.60 -28.08 -12.59
N ALA A 44 -17.51 -27.56 -12.03
CA ALA A 44 -16.25 -28.31 -11.92
C ALA A 44 -15.70 -28.36 -10.48
N ARG A 45 -16.61 -28.37 -9.48
CA ARG A 45 -16.32 -28.77 -8.10
C ARG A 45 -17.00 -30.11 -7.85
N ALA A 46 -16.33 -31.21 -8.18
CA ALA A 46 -16.58 -32.51 -7.57
C ALA A 46 -15.50 -33.52 -8.00
N ARG A 47 -14.86 -34.12 -7.00
CA ARG A 47 -14.15 -35.40 -7.00
C ARG A 47 -12.79 -35.47 -7.71
N ILE A 48 -11.72 -35.39 -6.91
CA ILE A 48 -10.72 -36.47 -6.83
C ILE A 48 -10.29 -36.58 -5.34
N HIS A 49 -10.39 -37.78 -4.77
CA HIS A 49 -9.73 -38.17 -3.52
C HIS A 49 -8.74 -39.29 -3.83
N GLY A 50 -7.55 -39.22 -3.23
CA GLY A 50 -6.78 -40.39 -2.81
C GLY A 50 -5.45 -40.66 -3.52
N ALA A 51 -4.33 -40.31 -2.88
CA ALA A 51 -3.25 -41.25 -2.54
C ALA A 51 -2.18 -40.58 -1.63
N ALA A 52 -1.78 -41.33 -0.61
CA ALA A 52 -0.77 -41.14 0.43
C ALA A 52 0.34 -40.09 0.23
N GLY A 53 0.50 -39.24 1.25
CA GLY A 53 1.68 -38.41 1.50
C GLY A 53 1.41 -37.52 2.71
N ALA A 54 2.17 -37.73 3.79
CA ALA A 54 2.15 -37.04 5.09
C ALA A 54 1.17 -35.85 5.23
N SER A 55 0.21 -35.99 6.14
CA SER A 55 -0.65 -34.90 6.60
C SER A 55 0.21 -33.78 7.20
N LEU A 56 0.60 -32.82 6.38
CA LEU A 56 0.82 -31.46 6.82
C LEU A 56 -0.54 -30.98 7.33
N GLU A 57 -0.70 -30.95 8.65
CA GLU A 57 -1.81 -30.22 9.25
C GLU A 57 -1.82 -28.81 8.64
N ARG A 58 -2.89 -28.52 7.92
CA ARG A 58 -3.21 -27.17 7.48
C ARG A 58 -3.23 -26.27 8.71
N THR A 59 -2.25 -25.38 8.85
CA THR A 59 -2.28 -24.25 9.80
C THR A 59 -3.27 -23.18 9.33
N ASP A 60 -4.46 -23.59 8.91
CA ASP A 60 -5.31 -22.82 7.98
C ASP A 60 -6.06 -21.65 8.61
N ASP A 61 -6.09 -21.54 9.94
CA ASP A 61 -6.81 -20.48 10.63
C ASP A 61 -5.88 -19.44 11.28
N ALA A 62 -4.56 -19.53 11.04
CA ALA A 62 -3.63 -18.53 11.55
C ALA A 62 -3.80 -17.21 10.81
N TRP A 63 -4.12 -16.15 11.55
CA TRP A 63 -4.11 -14.79 11.01
C TRP A 63 -2.66 -14.36 10.75
N ILE A 64 -2.39 -13.82 9.55
CA ILE A 64 -1.06 -13.40 9.11
C ILE A 64 -1.17 -12.02 8.46
N VAL A 65 -0.29 -11.11 8.87
CA VAL A 65 -0.10 -9.81 8.22
C VAL A 65 1.38 -9.59 7.97
N VAL A 66 1.71 -9.11 6.77
CA VAL A 66 3.09 -8.81 6.37
C VAL A 66 3.19 -7.34 5.98
N GLY A 67 4.22 -6.67 6.46
CA GLY A 67 4.53 -5.26 6.12
C GLY A 67 5.95 -5.12 5.59
N CYS A 68 6.14 -4.26 4.60
CA CYS A 68 7.44 -4.02 3.97
C CYS A 68 7.69 -2.51 3.84
N ASP A 69 8.70 -2.02 4.55
CA ASP A 69 9.37 -0.76 4.22
C ASP A 69 10.36 -1.06 3.10
N SER A 70 10.17 -0.44 1.94
CA SER A 70 10.90 -0.79 0.73
C SER A 70 12.32 -0.21 0.66
N ASP A 71 12.71 0.69 1.57
CA ASP A 71 14.00 1.38 1.51
C ASP A 71 15.18 0.46 1.84
N ALA A 72 16.41 0.85 1.44
CA ALA A 72 17.61 0.06 1.72
C ALA A 72 17.91 -0.12 3.23
N HIS A 73 17.36 0.74 4.08
CA HIS A 73 17.41 0.60 5.54
C HIS A 73 16.06 0.20 6.15
N GLY A 74 15.11 -0.18 5.29
CA GLY A 74 13.82 -0.71 5.66
C GLY A 74 13.89 -2.15 6.13
N ALA A 75 12.72 -2.76 6.28
CA ALA A 75 12.59 -4.13 6.74
C ALA A 75 11.32 -4.79 6.21
N LEU A 76 11.29 -6.12 6.29
CA LEU A 76 10.13 -6.95 6.08
C LEU A 76 9.72 -7.56 7.43
N CYS A 77 8.45 -7.39 7.81
CA CYS A 77 7.91 -8.00 9.02
C CYS A 77 6.81 -9.00 8.69
N VAL A 78 6.64 -10.00 9.55
CA VAL A 78 5.46 -10.86 9.58
C VAL A 78 4.93 -10.94 11.01
N ILE A 79 3.64 -10.68 11.13
CA ILE A 79 2.87 -10.75 12.36
C ILE A 79 1.92 -11.94 12.21
N ARG A 80 1.88 -12.80 13.23
CA ARG A 80 1.01 -13.97 13.30
C ARG A 80 0.20 -13.98 14.57
N GLY A 81 -0.97 -14.61 14.48
CA GLY A 81 -1.89 -14.76 15.58
C GLY A 81 -2.79 -15.98 15.44
N PRO A 82 -3.31 -16.51 16.56
CA PRO A 82 -4.32 -17.56 16.53
C PRO A 82 -5.65 -17.06 15.96
N ARG A 83 -5.90 -15.75 16.03
CA ARG A 83 -7.11 -15.06 15.56
C ARG A 83 -6.75 -13.68 15.05
N ARG A 84 -7.67 -13.08 14.28
CA ARG A 84 -7.52 -11.75 13.69
C ARG A 84 -7.16 -10.71 14.76
N GLY A 85 -6.06 -9.97 14.55
CA GLY A 85 -5.62 -8.93 15.47
C GLY A 85 -4.92 -9.40 16.75
N VAL A 86 -5.02 -10.69 17.11
CA VAL A 86 -4.37 -11.22 18.32
C VAL A 86 -2.92 -11.58 17.99
N VAL A 87 -1.97 -10.72 18.34
CA VAL A 87 -0.54 -10.94 18.07
C VAL A 87 0.02 -12.02 18.99
N SER A 88 0.57 -13.10 18.43
CA SER A 88 1.30 -14.15 19.16
C SER A 88 2.75 -14.29 18.74
N SER A 89 3.11 -13.87 17.52
CA SER A 89 4.48 -13.86 17.04
C SER A 89 4.72 -12.70 16.07
N VAL A 90 5.87 -12.06 16.23
CA VAL A 90 6.39 -11.06 15.32
C VAL A 90 7.79 -11.48 14.90
N LYS A 91 8.08 -11.46 13.59
CA LYS A 91 9.42 -11.64 13.04
C LYS A 91 9.73 -10.47 12.13
N VAL A 92 10.92 -9.89 12.25
CA VAL A 92 11.39 -8.79 11.40
C VAL A 92 12.72 -9.19 10.75
N ILE A 93 12.86 -8.91 9.47
CA ILE A 93 14.07 -9.15 8.67
C ILE A 93 14.47 -7.79 8.07
N ASP A 94 15.65 -7.28 8.42
CA ASP A 94 16.17 -6.06 7.80
C ASP A 94 16.37 -6.30 6.30
N ASN A 95 16.13 -5.26 5.48
CA ASN A 95 16.30 -5.40 4.04
C ASN A 95 17.77 -5.73 3.70
N PRO A 96 18.02 -6.79 2.93
CA PRO A 96 19.38 -7.19 2.61
C PRO A 96 19.99 -6.22 1.61
N VAL A 97 21.22 -5.81 1.88
CA VAL A 97 21.93 -4.80 1.11
C VAL A 97 23.36 -5.23 0.79
N SER A 98 23.86 -4.75 -0.33
CA SER A 98 25.26 -4.83 -0.73
C SER A 98 25.85 -3.44 -0.97
N THR A 99 27.17 -3.34 -0.87
CA THR A 99 27.89 -2.11 -1.25
C THR A 99 28.30 -2.21 -2.71
N VAL A 100 27.84 -1.26 -3.52
CA VAL A 100 28.17 -1.18 -4.94
C VAL A 100 28.89 0.14 -5.25
N MET A 101 29.81 0.10 -6.22
CA MET A 101 30.52 1.30 -6.67
C MET A 101 29.71 2.02 -7.73
N ILE A 102 29.31 3.27 -7.47
CA ILE A 102 28.59 4.13 -8.42
C ILE A 102 29.39 5.41 -8.59
N ASN A 103 29.87 5.67 -9.80
CA ASN A 103 30.73 6.83 -10.12
C ASN A 103 31.93 6.94 -9.16
N GLY A 104 32.59 5.82 -8.88
CA GLY A 104 33.75 5.74 -8.00
C GLY A 104 33.46 5.92 -6.51
N LYS A 105 32.19 6.01 -6.08
CA LYS A 105 31.81 6.11 -4.66
C LYS A 105 31.04 4.86 -4.20
N PRO A 106 31.34 4.32 -3.01
CA PRO A 106 30.55 3.23 -2.45
C PRO A 106 29.14 3.73 -2.12
N ARG A 107 28.15 2.91 -2.47
CA ARG A 107 26.73 3.16 -2.25
C ARG A 107 26.06 1.87 -1.79
N VAL A 108 25.23 1.97 -0.77
CA VAL A 108 24.38 0.87 -0.30
C VAL A 108 23.23 0.69 -1.29
N ARG A 109 22.99 -0.53 -1.74
CA ARG A 109 21.84 -0.92 -2.58
C ARG A 109 21.24 -2.20 -2.04
N LEU A 110 19.96 -2.40 -2.29
CA LEU A 110 19.31 -3.67 -2.05
C LEU A 110 20.00 -4.77 -2.85
N ASP A 111 20.08 -5.97 -2.27
CA ASP A 111 20.63 -7.17 -2.89
C ASP A 111 19.47 -8.09 -3.34
N PRO A 112 19.15 -8.15 -4.65
CA PRO A 112 18.00 -8.91 -5.14
C PRO A 112 18.03 -10.40 -4.82
N ASP A 113 19.20 -11.03 -4.77
CA ASP A 113 19.32 -12.47 -4.48
C ASP A 113 19.03 -12.75 -3.01
N ALA A 114 19.61 -11.95 -2.10
CA ALA A 114 19.32 -12.06 -0.68
C ALA A 114 17.89 -11.60 -0.34
N MET A 115 17.31 -10.66 -1.09
CA MET A 115 15.90 -10.25 -0.94
C MET A 115 14.95 -11.41 -1.22
N ARG A 116 15.20 -12.20 -2.27
CA ARG A 116 14.44 -13.42 -2.60
C ARG A 116 14.44 -14.39 -1.41
N GLU A 117 15.62 -14.63 -0.84
CA GLU A 117 15.78 -15.49 0.33
C GLU A 117 15.04 -14.93 1.56
N SER A 118 15.10 -13.62 1.78
CA SER A 118 14.40 -12.94 2.88
C SER A 118 12.88 -13.08 2.76
N ALA A 119 12.33 -12.93 1.55
CA ALA A 119 10.90 -13.11 1.29
C ALA A 119 10.47 -14.57 1.53
N ALA A 120 11.26 -15.54 1.08
CA ALA A 120 11.00 -16.97 1.33
C ALA A 120 11.12 -17.32 2.83
N ALA A 121 12.09 -16.74 3.53
CA ALA A 121 12.34 -16.95 4.95
C ALA A 121 11.23 -16.40 5.87
N LEU A 122 10.26 -15.66 5.32
CA LEU A 122 9.03 -15.35 6.05
C LEU A 122 8.25 -16.61 6.41
N GLY A 123 8.30 -17.67 5.60
CA GLY A 123 7.56 -18.90 5.83
C GLY A 123 6.05 -18.67 5.90
N VAL A 124 5.51 -17.83 5.00
CA VAL A 124 4.07 -17.54 4.89
C VAL A 124 3.49 -18.22 3.65
N PRO A 125 2.21 -18.64 3.68
CA PRO A 125 1.56 -19.24 2.52
C PRO A 125 1.52 -18.28 1.31
N LYS A 126 1.45 -18.85 0.10
CA LYS A 126 1.12 -18.07 -1.10
C LYS A 126 -0.21 -17.34 -0.92
N ARG A 127 -0.39 -16.24 -1.65
CA ARG A 127 -1.57 -15.36 -1.57
C ARG A 127 -1.74 -14.65 -0.23
N THR A 128 -0.79 -14.76 0.70
CA THR A 128 -0.74 -13.92 1.90
C THR A 128 -0.70 -12.45 1.49
N ARG A 129 -1.49 -11.62 2.17
CA ARG A 129 -1.54 -10.17 1.96
C ARG A 129 -0.25 -9.53 2.50
N VAL A 130 0.43 -8.77 1.64
CA VAL A 130 1.64 -8.00 1.99
C VAL A 130 1.38 -6.52 1.74
N TYR A 131 1.57 -5.70 2.75
CA TYR A 131 1.48 -4.25 2.66
C TYR A 131 2.86 -3.67 2.37
N LEU A 132 3.06 -3.20 1.15
CA LEU A 132 4.32 -2.67 0.66
C LEU A 132 4.25 -1.15 0.58
N GLU A 133 5.14 -0.44 1.26
CA GLU A 133 5.23 1.00 1.10
C GLU A 133 5.64 1.37 -0.34
N GLU A 134 4.92 2.32 -0.93
CA GLU A 134 5.25 2.91 -2.23
C GLU A 134 6.51 3.76 -2.13
N GLY A 135 7.41 3.61 -3.10
CA GLY A 135 8.56 4.50 -3.25
C GLY A 135 8.12 5.96 -3.42
N GLY A 136 8.31 6.76 -2.39
CA GLY A 136 7.88 8.15 -2.38
C GLY A 136 8.81 9.07 -3.19
N VAL A 137 8.22 10.03 -3.90
CA VAL A 137 8.94 11.20 -4.42
C VAL A 137 8.42 12.43 -3.70
N GLU A 138 9.33 13.18 -3.07
CA GLU A 138 9.01 14.44 -2.43
C GLU A 138 9.58 15.62 -3.23
N PHE A 139 8.92 16.77 -3.11
CA PHE A 139 9.41 18.01 -3.69
C PHE A 139 10.79 18.33 -3.12
N GLY A 140 11.78 18.56 -3.99
CA GLY A 140 13.17 18.78 -3.60
C GLY A 140 14.07 17.54 -3.66
N PHE A 141 13.53 16.36 -3.96
CA PHE A 141 14.38 15.18 -4.23
C PHE A 141 15.23 15.39 -5.48
N SER A 142 16.49 14.95 -5.39
CA SER A 142 17.33 14.83 -6.57
C SER A 142 16.78 13.74 -7.51
N ALA A 143 17.06 13.84 -8.81
CA ALA A 143 16.70 12.80 -9.78
C ALA A 143 17.25 11.42 -9.36
N GLN A 144 18.44 11.39 -8.73
CA GLN A 144 19.04 10.16 -8.23
C GLN A 144 18.25 9.58 -7.05
N THR A 145 17.82 10.41 -6.09
CA THR A 145 17.02 9.96 -4.95
C THR A 145 15.68 9.41 -5.44
N ALA A 146 14.99 10.15 -6.31
CA ALA A 146 13.73 9.72 -6.91
C ALA A 146 13.88 8.37 -7.65
N PHE A 147 14.96 8.21 -8.42
CA PHE A 147 15.26 6.94 -9.08
C PHE A 147 15.48 5.80 -8.08
N VAL A 148 16.25 6.02 -7.01
CA VAL A 148 16.52 4.99 -5.99
C VAL A 148 15.24 4.58 -5.26
N GLN A 149 14.35 5.51 -4.91
CA GLN A 149 13.07 5.18 -4.28
C GLN A 149 12.21 4.32 -5.22
N GLY A 150 12.10 4.71 -6.49
CA GLY A 150 11.36 3.92 -7.49
C GLY A 150 11.99 2.55 -7.75
N TYR A 151 13.32 2.48 -7.78
CA TYR A 151 14.08 1.24 -7.97
C TYR A 151 13.87 0.26 -6.81
N ASN A 152 14.00 0.74 -5.57
CA ASN A 152 13.83 -0.08 -4.36
C ASN A 152 12.41 -0.64 -4.25
N PHE A 153 11.40 0.22 -4.41
CA PHE A 153 10.01 -0.19 -4.48
C PHE A 153 9.76 -1.22 -5.58
N GLY A 154 10.32 -0.99 -6.78
CA GLY A 154 10.20 -1.89 -7.92
C GLY A 154 10.78 -3.27 -7.66
N LEU A 155 11.95 -3.36 -7.03
CA LEU A 155 12.59 -4.62 -6.66
C LEU A 155 11.72 -5.42 -5.68
N TRP A 156 11.29 -4.81 -4.58
CA TRP A 156 10.42 -5.48 -3.60
C TRP A 156 9.11 -5.91 -4.22
N ARG A 157 8.45 -5.03 -4.99
CA ARG A 157 7.19 -5.36 -5.67
C ARG A 157 7.35 -6.54 -6.61
N GLY A 158 8.45 -6.60 -7.37
CA GLY A 158 8.75 -7.71 -8.28
C GLY A 158 8.97 -9.03 -7.54
N ILE A 159 9.78 -9.01 -6.48
CA ILE A 159 10.11 -10.20 -5.68
C ILE A 159 8.87 -10.74 -4.96
N LEU A 160 8.09 -9.88 -4.31
CA LEU A 160 6.88 -10.30 -3.61
C LEU A 160 5.82 -10.85 -4.58
N ALA A 161 5.68 -10.27 -5.77
CA ALA A 161 4.78 -10.78 -6.80
C ALA A 161 5.26 -12.15 -7.34
N ALA A 162 6.57 -12.34 -7.51
CA ALA A 162 7.15 -13.62 -7.94
C ALA A 162 6.96 -14.74 -6.89
N GLN A 163 6.84 -14.39 -5.61
CA GLN A 163 6.46 -15.32 -4.52
C GLN A 163 4.94 -15.58 -4.45
N GLU A 164 4.16 -15.04 -5.40
CA GLU A 164 2.70 -15.17 -5.45
C GLU A 164 1.98 -14.60 -4.22
N PHE A 165 2.55 -13.56 -3.60
CA PHE A 165 1.85 -12.80 -2.55
C PHE A 165 0.81 -11.84 -3.13
N ASP A 166 -0.21 -11.53 -2.33
CA ASP A 166 -1.19 -10.51 -2.65
C ASP A 166 -0.65 -9.15 -2.16
N VAL A 167 -0.03 -8.39 -3.06
CA VAL A 167 0.68 -7.15 -2.70
C VAL A 167 -0.27 -5.95 -2.74
N ALA A 168 -0.54 -5.36 -1.58
CA ALA A 168 -1.23 -4.09 -1.42
C ALA A 168 -0.23 -2.96 -1.25
N VAL A 169 -0.23 -2.00 -2.17
CA VAL A 169 0.66 -0.83 -2.10
C VAL A 169 0.09 0.19 -1.12
N VAL A 170 0.95 0.71 -0.23
CA VAL A 170 0.61 1.67 0.82
C VAL A 170 1.39 2.95 0.59
N LYS A 171 0.70 4.10 0.52
CA LYS A 171 1.36 5.39 0.32
C LYS A 171 2.00 5.89 1.63
N PRO A 172 3.27 6.34 1.63
CA PRO A 172 3.95 6.88 2.82
C PRO A 172 3.14 7.96 3.54
N GLN A 173 2.60 8.91 2.76
CA GLN A 173 1.86 10.05 3.29
C GLN A 173 0.53 9.64 3.90
N ALA A 174 -0.01 8.49 3.48
CA ALA A 174 -1.24 7.94 4.01
C ALA A 174 -0.95 7.35 5.39
N TRP A 175 -0.22 6.24 5.49
CA TRP A 175 -0.03 5.55 6.77
C TRP A 175 0.61 6.45 7.85
N LYS A 176 1.55 7.34 7.48
CA LYS A 176 2.12 8.31 8.42
C LYS A 176 1.08 9.30 8.94
N ALA A 177 0.15 9.75 8.10
CA ALA A 177 -0.94 10.61 8.56
C ALA A 177 -1.91 9.85 9.47
N ALA A 178 -2.29 8.61 9.12
CA ALA A 178 -3.19 7.80 9.94
C ALA A 178 -2.66 7.54 11.34
N LEU A 179 -1.34 7.32 11.44
CA LEU A 179 -0.68 7.04 12.71
C LEU A 179 -0.19 8.30 13.43
N GLY A 180 -0.57 9.49 12.97
CA GLY A 180 -0.15 10.75 13.60
C GLY A 180 1.36 10.99 13.58
N LEU A 181 2.03 10.51 12.55
CA LEU A 181 3.47 10.66 12.27
C LEU A 181 3.73 11.69 11.17
N LYS A 182 2.69 12.44 10.78
CA LYS A 182 2.79 13.52 9.79
C LYS A 182 2.55 14.87 10.46
N PHE A 183 3.54 15.32 11.23
CA PHE A 183 3.54 16.64 11.89
C PHE A 183 4.88 17.34 11.71
N LYS A 184 4.91 18.66 11.97
CA LYS A 184 6.12 19.47 11.84
C LYS A 184 7.16 19.00 12.85
N GLY A 185 8.33 18.59 12.37
CA GLY A 185 9.41 18.08 13.22
C GLY A 185 9.31 16.59 13.54
N SER A 186 8.38 15.85 12.91
CA SER A 186 8.37 14.38 13.01
C SER A 186 9.70 13.80 12.54
N THR A 187 10.18 12.82 13.28
CA THR A 187 11.46 12.16 13.11
C THR A 187 11.28 10.65 12.97
N LYS A 188 12.38 9.96 12.65
CA LYS A 188 12.43 8.50 12.64
C LYS A 188 12.25 7.87 14.03
N ASP A 189 12.54 8.62 15.09
CA ASP A 189 12.37 8.16 16.48
C ASP A 189 10.88 8.06 16.85
N ASP A 190 10.01 8.88 16.22
CA ASP A 190 8.56 8.81 16.42
C ASP A 190 7.97 7.50 15.88
N SER A 191 8.47 7.00 14.74
CA SER A 191 8.09 5.69 14.20
C SER A 191 8.48 4.56 15.17
N ILE A 192 9.69 4.63 15.75
CA ILE A 192 10.15 3.64 16.75
C ILE A 192 9.26 3.67 17.99
N ALA A 193 8.97 4.86 18.53
CA ALA A 193 8.10 5.01 19.70
C ALA A 193 6.69 4.46 19.42
N MET A 194 6.12 4.77 18.26
CA MET A 194 4.81 4.25 17.84
C MET A 194 4.81 2.72 17.72
N ALA A 195 5.84 2.15 17.09
CA ALA A 195 5.93 0.70 16.93
C ALA A 195 6.05 -0.01 18.28
N LYS A 196 6.77 0.56 19.26
CA LYS A 196 6.86 0.01 20.62
C LYS A 196 5.51 -0.02 21.35
N MET A 197 4.68 1.01 21.15
CA MET A 197 3.33 1.03 21.73
C MET A 197 2.40 0.00 21.07
N LEU A 198 2.50 -0.16 19.74
CA LEU A 198 1.66 -1.09 18.99
C LEU A 198 2.13 -2.55 19.08
N PHE A 199 3.41 -2.79 19.31
CA PHE A 199 4.01 -4.13 19.35
C PHE A 199 4.95 -4.30 20.56
N PRO A 200 4.40 -4.28 21.79
CA PRO A 200 5.16 -4.56 23.02
C PRO A 200 5.95 -5.87 22.95
N GLU A 201 5.49 -6.83 22.16
CA GLU A 201 6.09 -8.16 21.97
C GLU A 201 7.51 -8.11 21.38
N ILE A 202 7.88 -7.04 20.67
CA ILE A 202 9.17 -6.91 19.97
C ILE A 202 9.98 -5.66 20.35
N VAL A 203 9.63 -4.99 21.46
CA VAL A 203 10.30 -3.76 21.92
C VAL A 203 11.82 -3.92 22.07
N HIS A 204 12.27 -5.10 22.48
CA HIS A 204 13.69 -5.43 22.66
C HIS A 204 14.50 -5.37 21.34
N GLU A 205 13.84 -5.56 20.20
CA GLU A 205 14.45 -5.45 18.86
C GLU A 205 14.36 -4.03 18.25
N LEU A 206 13.75 -3.07 18.96
CA LEU A 206 13.52 -1.69 18.52
C LEU A 206 14.30 -0.67 19.38
N SER A 207 15.47 -1.06 19.90
CA SER A 207 16.22 -0.27 20.89
C SER A 207 17.11 0.81 20.28
N ARG A 208 17.52 0.69 19.02
CA ARG A 208 18.51 1.57 18.37
C ARG A 208 17.83 2.56 17.44
N LYS A 209 18.42 3.75 17.26
CA LYS A 209 17.97 4.74 16.25
C LYS A 209 17.94 4.19 14.81
N ARG A 210 18.78 3.19 14.53
CA ARG A 210 18.82 2.54 13.21
C ARG A 210 17.67 1.56 12.96
N ASP A 211 16.88 1.23 13.99
CA ASP A 211 15.77 0.28 13.88
C ASP A 211 14.47 0.93 13.36
N HIS A 212 14.57 2.15 12.81
CA HIS A 212 13.41 2.84 12.24
C HIS A 212 12.80 2.07 11.07
N GLY A 213 13.57 1.43 10.20
CA GLY A 213 13.01 0.62 9.11
C GLY A 213 12.24 -0.61 9.61
N ARG A 214 12.71 -1.23 10.71
CA ARG A 214 11.97 -2.28 11.42
C ARG A 214 10.64 -1.73 11.94
N ALA A 215 10.69 -0.59 12.62
CA ALA A 215 9.51 0.07 13.13
C ALA A 215 8.52 0.44 12.01
N GLU A 216 8.97 1.07 10.92
CA GLU A 216 8.10 1.45 9.80
C GLU A 216 7.46 0.22 9.15
N SER A 217 8.18 -0.89 8.97
CA SER A 217 7.60 -2.14 8.45
C SER A 217 6.43 -2.67 9.29
N LEU A 218 6.54 -2.61 10.62
CA LEU A 218 5.49 -2.99 11.57
C LEU A 218 4.29 -2.04 11.50
N LEU A 219 4.55 -0.74 11.41
CA LEU A 219 3.51 0.28 11.32
C LEU A 219 2.74 0.20 9.99
N ILE A 220 3.42 -0.10 8.88
CA ILE A 220 2.80 -0.34 7.57
C ILE A 220 1.88 -1.57 7.63
N ALA A 221 2.33 -2.65 8.28
CA ALA A 221 1.50 -3.84 8.52
C ALA A 221 0.27 -3.52 9.36
N ALA A 222 0.44 -2.85 10.51
CA ALA A 222 -0.66 -2.43 11.39
C ALA A 222 -1.66 -1.56 10.63
N TYR A 223 -1.15 -0.56 9.91
CA TYR A 223 -1.96 0.34 9.13
C TYR A 223 -2.80 -0.41 8.08
N GLY A 224 -2.15 -1.29 7.31
CA GLY A 224 -2.81 -2.09 6.28
C GLY A 224 -3.88 -3.03 6.85
N HIS A 225 -3.59 -3.65 7.99
CA HIS A 225 -4.54 -4.51 8.71
C HIS A 225 -5.78 -3.74 9.14
N VAL A 226 -5.63 -2.57 9.75
CA VAL A 226 -6.77 -1.76 10.20
C VAL A 226 -7.57 -1.23 9.00
N ALA A 227 -6.89 -0.75 7.95
CA ALA A 227 -7.55 -0.24 6.74
C ALA A 227 -8.35 -1.32 5.99
N ASN A 228 -7.88 -2.57 5.99
CA ASN A 228 -8.60 -3.70 5.40
C ASN A 228 -9.66 -4.28 6.37
N GLY A 229 -9.48 -4.05 7.67
CA GLY A 229 -10.36 -4.48 8.74
C GLY A 229 -11.60 -3.65 8.97
N ALA A 230 -11.60 -2.38 8.57
CA ALA A 230 -12.75 -1.49 8.67
C ALA A 230 -13.98 -2.00 7.89
N ALA A 231 -13.79 -2.92 6.93
CA ALA A 231 -14.87 -3.58 6.21
C ALA A 231 -15.45 -4.83 6.91
N ALA A 232 -14.76 -5.38 7.92
CA ALA A 232 -15.15 -6.57 8.67
C ALA A 232 -15.11 -6.25 10.17
N ALA A 233 -16.14 -5.55 10.63
CA ALA A 233 -16.39 -5.31 12.04
C ALA A 233 -16.77 -6.62 12.74
N GLU A 234 -15.77 -7.40 13.13
CA GLU A 234 -15.90 -8.38 14.20
C GLU A 234 -15.35 -7.75 15.47
N ASP A 235 -16.10 -7.83 16.57
CA ASP A 235 -15.87 -7.14 17.85
C ASP A 235 -14.60 -7.58 18.61
N ASP A 236 -13.70 -8.38 18.01
CA ASP A 236 -12.55 -9.02 18.68
C ASP A 236 -11.19 -8.83 17.95
N ASP A 237 -11.00 -7.70 17.26
CA ASP A 237 -9.71 -7.35 16.63
C ASP A 237 -8.82 -6.53 17.59
N ALA A 238 -8.02 -7.23 18.39
CA ALA A 238 -7.16 -6.63 19.42
C ALA A 238 -6.11 -5.64 18.88
N LEU A 239 -5.56 -5.87 17.67
CA LEU A 239 -4.60 -4.94 17.07
C LEU A 239 -5.29 -3.66 16.62
N CYS A 240 -6.49 -3.75 16.04
CA CYS A 240 -7.27 -2.55 15.71
C CYS A 240 -7.64 -1.75 16.96
N ALA A 241 -8.04 -2.41 18.05
CA ALA A 241 -8.30 -1.77 19.34
C ALA A 241 -7.05 -1.05 19.86
N ARG A 242 -5.90 -1.75 19.90
CA ARG A 242 -4.61 -1.16 20.33
C ARG A 242 -4.22 0.06 19.50
N VAL A 243 -4.42 0.02 18.18
CA VAL A 243 -4.19 1.18 17.30
C VAL A 243 -5.11 2.34 17.66
N ARG A 244 -6.40 2.10 17.91
CA ARG A 244 -7.35 3.14 18.35
C ARG A 244 -6.90 3.77 19.67
N ASP A 245 -6.60 2.95 20.68
CA ASP A 245 -6.23 3.40 22.02
C ASP A 245 -4.99 4.31 21.97
N VAL A 246 -3.95 3.89 21.25
CA VAL A 246 -2.73 4.71 21.09
C VAL A 246 -3.02 6.04 20.36
N LEU A 247 -3.97 6.07 19.42
CA LEU A 247 -4.35 7.31 18.75
C LEU A 247 -5.19 8.22 19.65
N VAL A 248 -6.05 7.65 20.49
CA VAL A 248 -6.81 8.38 21.53
C VAL A 248 -5.86 9.00 22.55
N ASP A 249 -4.91 8.24 23.08
CA ASP A 249 -3.92 8.70 24.06
C ASP A 249 -3.06 9.85 23.52
N ARG A 250 -2.83 9.88 22.20
CA ARG A 250 -2.10 10.95 21.51
C ARG A 250 -3.00 12.14 21.13
N GLY A 251 -4.28 12.12 21.50
CA GLY A 251 -5.26 13.18 21.18
C GLY A 251 -5.58 13.30 19.70
N LEU A 252 -5.39 12.22 18.92
CA LEU A 252 -5.59 12.19 17.47
C LEU A 252 -6.99 11.72 17.07
N VAL A 253 -7.75 11.17 18.00
CA VAL A 253 -9.17 10.82 17.86
C VAL A 253 -9.97 11.77 18.74
N ARG A 254 -10.97 12.45 18.15
CA ARG A 254 -11.67 13.55 18.83
C ARG A 254 -12.86 13.10 19.69
N GLU A 255 -13.42 11.91 19.48
CA GLU A 255 -14.58 11.40 20.24
C GLU A 255 -14.54 9.86 20.39
N GLU A 256 -15.00 9.37 21.53
CA GLU A 256 -15.14 7.94 21.85
C GLU A 256 -16.21 7.32 20.95
N GLY A 257 -15.84 6.31 20.15
CA GLY A 257 -16.76 5.66 19.19
C GLY A 257 -16.89 6.37 17.83
N ALA A 258 -16.23 7.50 17.60
CA ALA A 258 -16.17 8.09 16.26
C ALA A 258 -15.35 7.20 15.30
N PRO A 259 -15.78 7.01 14.04
CA PRO A 259 -14.99 6.29 13.05
C PRO A 259 -13.64 6.96 12.94
N LEU A 260 -12.56 6.18 13.02
CA LEU A 260 -11.22 6.70 12.82
C LEU A 260 -11.19 7.32 11.41
N PRO A 261 -11.09 8.67 11.27
CA PRO A 261 -11.23 9.33 9.97
C PRO A 261 -10.07 8.99 9.02
N TYR A 262 -9.13 8.17 9.49
CA TYR A 262 -7.93 7.77 8.77
C TYR A 262 -7.80 6.26 8.50
N PHE A 263 -8.86 5.47 8.71
CA PHE A 263 -8.82 4.03 8.43
C PHE A 263 -10.02 3.50 7.62
N GLY A 264 -10.92 4.38 7.19
CA GLY A 264 -12.05 4.00 6.35
C GLY A 264 -11.72 3.90 4.84
N PRO A 265 -12.69 3.49 4.00
CA PRO A 265 -12.50 3.18 2.58
C PRO A 265 -12.03 4.37 1.72
N TYR A 266 -12.19 5.59 2.23
CA TYR A 266 -11.76 6.83 1.57
C TYR A 266 -10.40 7.32 2.01
N PHE A 267 -9.75 6.54 2.86
CA PHE A 267 -8.44 6.89 3.35
C PHE A 267 -7.37 6.84 2.24
N GLY A 268 -6.39 7.74 2.32
CA GLY A 268 -5.34 7.88 1.31
C GLY A 268 -5.77 8.63 0.04
N MET A 269 -7.08 8.86 -0.17
CA MET A 269 -7.56 9.71 -1.25
C MET A 269 -7.10 11.15 -1.06
N THR A 270 -6.73 11.83 -2.14
CA THR A 270 -6.47 13.27 -2.18
C THR A 270 -7.77 14.05 -1.97
N GLY A 271 -7.66 15.34 -1.62
CA GLY A 271 -8.84 16.20 -1.54
C GLY A 271 -9.64 16.26 -2.86
N GLU A 272 -8.97 16.10 -4.00
CA GLU A 272 -9.63 16.06 -5.31
C GLU A 272 -10.35 14.73 -5.56
N GLU A 273 -9.72 13.60 -5.21
CA GLU A 273 -10.34 12.27 -5.31
C GLU A 273 -11.59 12.18 -4.42
N LEU A 274 -11.52 12.69 -3.19
CA LEU A 274 -12.68 12.76 -2.27
C LEU A 274 -13.81 13.63 -2.84
N LYS A 275 -13.48 14.80 -3.39
CA LYS A 275 -14.47 15.68 -4.04
C LYS A 275 -15.09 15.02 -5.26
N LYS A 276 -14.32 14.26 -6.04
CA LYS A 276 -14.81 13.52 -7.20
C LYS A 276 -15.80 12.44 -6.79
N GLU A 277 -15.50 11.69 -5.73
CA GLU A 277 -16.37 10.66 -5.18
C GLU A 277 -17.68 11.26 -4.60
N LEU A 278 -17.56 12.33 -3.81
CA LEU A 278 -18.71 13.07 -3.29
C LEU A 278 -19.59 13.59 -4.42
N LYS A 279 -18.99 14.17 -5.48
CA LYS A 279 -19.72 14.65 -6.64
C LYS A 279 -20.44 13.53 -7.37
N ALA A 280 -19.80 12.37 -7.53
CA ALA A 280 -20.41 11.18 -8.15
C ALA A 280 -21.65 10.69 -7.38
N ARG A 281 -21.69 10.93 -6.07
CA ARG A 281 -22.80 10.58 -5.16
C ARG A 281 -23.79 11.71 -4.93
N ALA A 282 -23.64 12.84 -5.62
CA ALA A 282 -24.43 14.06 -5.43
C ALA A 282 -24.37 14.64 -3.99
N LEU A 283 -23.23 14.49 -3.32
CA LEU A 283 -22.96 15.01 -1.97
C LEU A 283 -22.19 16.33 -2.02
N LYS A 284 -22.26 17.11 -0.94
CA LYS A 284 -21.55 18.40 -0.79
C LYS A 284 -20.03 18.22 -0.84
N VAL A 285 -19.35 18.96 -1.72
CA VAL A 285 -17.90 18.87 -2.00
C VAL A 285 -17.03 19.92 -1.29
N SER A 286 -17.63 20.82 -0.52
CA SER A 286 -16.89 21.80 0.29
C SER A 286 -16.61 21.29 1.70
N GLY A 287 -15.52 21.79 2.30
CA GLY A 287 -15.09 21.43 3.64
C GLY A 287 -13.61 21.06 3.74
N THR A 288 -13.18 20.77 4.96
CA THR A 288 -11.86 20.18 5.24
C THR A 288 -11.80 18.74 4.73
N LYS A 289 -10.60 18.20 4.51
CA LYS A 289 -10.43 16.83 4.01
C LYS A 289 -11.15 15.79 4.88
N SER A 290 -11.10 15.97 6.21
CA SER A 290 -11.78 15.08 7.16
C SER A 290 -13.30 15.17 7.04
N GLU A 291 -13.86 16.36 6.86
CA GLU A 291 -15.31 16.54 6.61
C GLU A 291 -15.77 15.88 5.31
N LEU A 292 -14.91 15.83 4.29
CA LEU A 292 -15.22 15.13 3.04
C LEU A 292 -15.26 13.61 3.23
N ILE A 293 -14.31 13.07 4.01
CA ILE A 293 -14.25 11.63 4.34
C ILE A 293 -15.46 11.23 5.17
N LEU A 294 -15.74 11.93 6.27
CA LEU A 294 -16.89 11.63 7.14
C LEU A 294 -18.20 11.60 6.34
N ARG A 295 -18.38 12.56 5.43
CA ARG A 295 -19.59 12.62 4.59
C ARG A 295 -19.73 11.44 3.64
N LEU A 296 -18.62 10.90 3.15
CA LEU A 296 -18.63 9.71 2.31
C LEU A 296 -18.94 8.45 3.14
N GLU A 297 -18.36 8.35 4.34
CA GLU A 297 -18.61 7.24 5.27
C GLU A 297 -20.06 7.23 5.77
N ASP A 298 -20.63 8.39 6.08
CA ASP A 298 -22.04 8.55 6.45
C ASP A 298 -22.98 8.10 5.31
N ASP A 299 -22.64 8.44 4.06
CA ASP A 299 -23.40 8.01 2.88
C ASP A 299 -23.29 6.51 2.63
N ASP A 300 -22.10 5.91 2.81
CA ASP A 300 -21.91 4.45 2.77
C ASP A 300 -22.78 3.74 3.82
N ALA A 301 -22.71 4.19 5.09
CA ALA A 301 -23.51 3.62 6.17
C ALA A 301 -25.03 3.72 5.90
N ALA A 302 -25.47 4.88 5.39
CA ALA A 302 -26.87 5.09 5.02
C ALA A 302 -27.31 4.17 3.87
N ARG A 303 -26.47 3.96 2.86
CA ARG A 303 -26.74 3.04 1.74
C ARG A 303 -26.79 1.58 2.19
N MET A 304 -25.85 1.15 3.03
CA MET A 304 -25.84 -0.20 3.60
C MET A 304 -27.10 -0.46 4.43
N SER A 305 -27.52 0.49 5.27
CA SER A 305 -28.76 0.37 6.05
C SER A 305 -30.00 0.25 5.16
N ARG A 306 -30.06 0.99 4.05
CA ARG A 306 -31.17 0.89 3.06
C ARG A 306 -31.19 -0.46 2.35
N GLN A 307 -30.02 -0.98 1.95
CA GLN A 307 -29.91 -2.30 1.32
C GLN A 307 -30.28 -3.44 2.28
N ALA A 308 -29.84 -3.37 3.54
CA ALA A 308 -30.21 -4.34 4.55
C ALA A 308 -31.73 -4.37 4.77
N LYS A 309 -32.38 -3.19 4.85
CA LYS A 309 -33.84 -3.10 4.98
C LYS A 309 -34.60 -3.64 3.76
N SER A 310 -34.05 -3.52 2.54
CA SER A 310 -34.68 -4.08 1.34
C SER A 310 -34.44 -5.58 1.15
N ALA A 311 -33.46 -6.16 1.84
CA ALA A 311 -33.16 -7.59 1.76
C ALA A 311 -34.00 -8.42 2.76
N THR A 312 -34.54 -7.78 3.80
CA THR A 312 -35.37 -8.40 4.84
C THR A 312 -36.88 -8.20 4.61
N ALA A 313 -37.26 -7.45 3.57
CA ALA A 313 -38.64 -7.22 3.13
C ALA A 313 -38.96 -8.09 1.91
#